data_AF-A0A539DR52-F1
#
_entry.id   AF-A0A539DR52-F1
#
_cell.length_a   1.000
_cell.length_b   1.000
_cell.length_c   1.000
_cell.angle_alpha   90.00
_cell.angle_beta   90.00
_cell.angle_gamma   90.00
#
_symmetry.space_group_name_H-M   'P 1'
#
loop_
_entity.id
_entity.type
_entity.pdbx_description
1 polymer ?
#
loop_
_entity_poly.entity_id
_entity_poly.type
_entity_poly.pdbx_seq_one_letter_code
_entity_poly.pdbx_strand_id
1 'polypeptide(L)' 'MTRLLLGGGRVIGLGPELDRGGEGIIYATQGIADLVAKVWHPHATTTERAQKLYAMLSNL' A
#
# COMPACT_ATOMS: atom_id res chain seq x y z
N MET A 1 6.85 15.25 -4.56
CA MET A 1 6.68 15.08 -3.10
C MET A 1 5.20 14.79 -2.85
N THR A 2 4.84 13.58 -2.45
CA THR A 2 3.45 13.12 -2.35
C THR A 2 2.83 13.48 -1.00
N ARG A 3 1.57 13.91 -0.98
CA ARG A 3 0.84 14.30 0.24
C ARG A 3 -0.45 13.50 0.35
N LEU A 4 -0.80 13.08 1.57
CA LEU A 4 -2.07 12.41 1.87
C LEU A 4 -2.96 13.33 2.70
N LEU A 5 -4.24 13.40 2.34
CA LEU A 5 -5.27 14.04 3.14
C LEU A 5 -5.95 12.99 4.01
N LEU A 6 -5.86 13.15 5.33
CA LEU A 6 -6.50 12.27 6.29
C LEU A 6 -7.95 12.72 6.56
N GLY A 7 -8.77 11.80 7.06
CA GLY A 7 -10.08 12.14 7.62
C GLY A 7 -9.93 13.22 8.69
N GLY A 8 -10.62 14.35 8.53
CA GLY A 8 -10.49 15.53 9.39
C GLY A 8 -9.65 16.68 8.80
N GLY A 9 -9.20 16.58 7.55
CA GLY A 9 -8.57 17.69 6.82
C GLY A 9 -7.06 17.84 7.07
N ARG A 10 -6.46 16.98 7.89
CA ARG A 10 -5.02 16.98 8.16
C ARG A 10 -4.25 16.46 6.94
N VAL A 11 -3.23 17.19 6.51
CA VAL A 11 -2.33 16.78 5.43
C VAL A 11 -1.04 16.23 6.03
N ILE A 12 -0.61 15.06 5.56
CA ILE A 12 0.70 14.47 5.90
C ILE A 12 1.56 14.30 4.65
N GLY A 13 2.86 14.56 4.77
CA GLY A 13 3.83 14.30 3.72
C GLY A 13 4.29 12.84 3.74
N LEU A 14 4.46 12.25 2.56
CA LEU A 14 5.12 10.95 2.42
C LEU A 14 6.63 11.14 2.31
N GLY A 15 7.36 10.35 3.11
CA GLY A 15 8.80 10.21 3.07
C GLY A 15 9.22 9.11 2.08
N PRO A 16 10.41 8.50 2.27
CA PRO A 16 10.89 7.43 1.40
C PRO A 16 9.98 6.19 1.45
N GLU A 17 9.99 5.43 0.34
CA GLU A 17 9.44 4.08 0.28
C GLU A 17 10.26 3.18 1.23
N LEU A 18 9.57 2.46 2.10
CA LEU A 18 10.17 1.53 3.04
C LEU A 18 10.07 0.09 2.56
N ASP A 19 8.93 -0.26 1.96
CA ASP A 19 8.66 -1.60 1.47
C ASP A 19 7.56 -1.60 0.40
N ARG A 20 7.52 -2.65 -0.41
CA ARG A 20 6.53 -2.87 -1.47
C ARG A 20 6.11 -4.32 -1.48
N GLY A 21 4.81 -4.56 -1.31
CA GLY A 21 4.28 -5.90 -1.28
C GLY A 21 2.77 -5.96 -1.43
N GLY A 22 2.30 -7.04 -2.04
CA GLY A 22 0.89 -7.25 -2.27
C GLY A 22 0.28 -6.17 -3.18
N GLU A 23 -0.72 -5.43 -2.69
CA GLU A 23 -1.45 -4.40 -3.47
C GLU A 23 -1.00 -2.98 -3.12
N GLY A 24 0.10 -2.81 -2.40
CA GLY A 24 0.46 -1.49 -1.90
C GLY A 24 1.94 -1.26 -1.69
N ILE A 25 2.24 0.00 -1.43
CA ILE A 25 3.57 0.49 -1.10
C ILE A 25 3.51 1.12 0.29
N ILE A 26 4.50 0.85 1.12
CA ILE A 26 4.66 1.42 2.46
C ILE A 26 5.65 2.58 2.38
N TYR A 27 5.26 3.72 2.90
CA TYR A 27 6.08 4.93 2.99
C TYR A 27 6.24 5.34 4.45
N ALA A 28 7.40 5.90 4.79
CA ALA A 28 7.55 6.66 6.02
C ALA A 28 6.64 7.91 5.98
N THR A 29 6.13 8.37 7.13
CA THR A 29 5.47 9.67 7.19
C THR A 29 6.46 10.76 7.62
N GLN A 30 6.36 11.93 7.00
CA GLN A 30 7.27 13.03 7.32
C GLN A 30 6.89 13.70 8.64
N GLY A 31 7.88 13.85 9.52
CA GLY A 31 7.74 14.59 10.78
C GLY A 31 6.94 13.87 11.86
N ILE A 32 6.58 12.59 11.66
CA ILE A 32 5.87 11.77 12.64
C ILE A 32 6.62 10.47 12.80
N ALA A 33 7.26 10.30 13.97
CA ALA A 33 7.92 9.05 14.32
C ALA A 33 6.89 7.91 14.44
N ASP A 34 7.34 6.69 14.15
CA ASP A 34 6.57 5.46 14.34
C ASP A 34 5.23 5.39 13.57
N LEU A 35 5.05 6.24 12.55
CA LEU A 35 3.89 6.23 11.66
C LEU A 35 4.32 5.98 10.22
N VAL A 36 3.64 5.03 9.58
CA VAL A 36 3.82 4.68 8.16
C VAL A 36 2.51 4.82 7.41
N ALA A 37 2.59 5.11 6.12
CA ALA A 37 1.45 5.17 5.22
C ALA A 37 1.51 4.00 4.23
N LYS A 38 0.43 3.21 4.16
CA LYS A 38 0.24 2.21 3.11
C LYS A 38 -0.67 2.78 2.02
N VAL A 39 -0.13 2.93 0.82
CA VAL A 39 -0.90 3.38 -0.35
C VAL A 39 -1.34 2.15 -1.14
N TRP A 40 -2.65 1.94 -1.25
CA TRP A 40 -3.26 0.84 -1.98
C TRP A 40 -3.41 1.19 -3.47
N HIS A 41 -2.88 0.32 -4.33
CA HIS A 41 -3.05 0.35 -5.78
C HIS A 41 -4.00 -0.79 -6.20
N PRO A 42 -5.31 -0.54 -6.36
CA PRO A 42 -6.30 -1.60 -6.63
C PRO A 42 -6.08 -2.29 -7.99
N HIS A 43 -5.42 -1.62 -8.94
CA HIS A 43 -5.05 -2.20 -10.24
C HIS A 43 -3.75 -3.00 -10.22
N ALA A 44 -3.08 -3.13 -9.07
CA ALA A 44 -1.89 -3.96 -8.94
C ALA A 44 -2.22 -5.46 -8.80
N THR A 45 -3.44 -5.89 -9.15
CA THR A 45 -3.82 -7.31 -9.24
C THR A 45 -2.95 -7.97 -10.31
N THR A 46 -1.84 -8.57 -9.90
CA THR A 46 -0.93 -9.23 -10.83
C THR A 46 -1.55 -10.54 -11.31
N THR A 47 -1.27 -10.93 -12.56
CA THR A 47 -1.64 -12.24 -13.12
C THR A 47 -1.19 -13.39 -12.22
N GLU A 48 -0.02 -13.24 -11.58
CA GLU A 48 0.52 -14.19 -10.61
C GLU A 48 -0.38 -14.38 -9.38
N ARG A 49 -1.00 -13.32 -8.85
CA ARG A 49 -1.95 -13.43 -7.73
C ARG A 49 -3.27 -14.05 -8.15
N ALA A 50 -3.76 -13.71 -9.35
CA ALA A 50 -4.92 -14.39 -9.92
C ALA A 50 -4.65 -15.90 -10.04
N GLN A 51 -3.48 -16.29 -10.57
CA GLN A 51 -3.07 -17.69 -10.67
C GLN A 51 -2.97 -18.38 -9.30
N LYS A 52 -2.36 -17.73 -8.30
CA LYS A 52 -2.28 -18.26 -6.93
C LYS A 52 -3.66 -18.44 -6.29
N LEU A 53 -4.57 -17.48 -6.49
CA LEU A 53 -5.95 -17.58 -6.01
C LEU A 53 -6.69 -18.73 -6.71
N TYR A 54 -6.57 -18.84 -8.03
CA TYR A 54 -7.15 -19.95 -8.78
C TYR A 54 -6.62 -21.30 -8.30
N ALA A 55 -5.32 -21.42 -8.04
CA ALA A 55 -4.73 -22.65 -7.52
C ALA A 55 -5.25 -23.04 -6.12
N MET A 56 -5.59 -22.05 -5.27
CA MET A 56 -6.22 -22.32 -3.97
C MET A 56 -7.68 -22.76 -4.12
N LEU A 57 -8.43 -22.14 -5.04
CA LEU A 57 -9.83 -22.47 -5.30
C LEU A 57 -10.01 -23.80 -6.03
N SER A 58 -9.07 -24.19 -6.88
CA SER A 58 -9.12 -25.47 -7.60
C SER A 58 -8.76 -26.69 -6.74
N ASN A 59 -8.32 -26.48 -5.50
CA ASN A 59 -8.01 -27.52 -4.52
C ASN A 59 -9.12 -27.69 -3.45
N LEU A 60 -10.29 -27.07 -3.65
CA LEU A 60 -11.53 -27.26 -2.88
C LEU A 60 -12.47 -28.21 -3.60
#